data_AF-A0A1Q2CR40-F1
#
_entry.id   AF-A0A1Q2CR40-F1
#
_cell.length_a   1.000
_cell.length_b   1.000
_cell.length_c   1.000
_cell.angle_alpha   90.00
_cell.angle_beta   90.00
_cell.angle_gamma   90.00
#
_symmetry.space_group_name_H-M   'P 1'
#
loop_
_entity.id
_entity.type
_entity.pdbx_description
1 polymer ?
#
loop_
_entity_poly.entity_id
_entity_poly.type
_entity_poly.pdbx_seq_one_letter_code
_entity_poly.pdbx_strand_id
1 'polypeptide(L)'
;MTVPTASEISEYISTLSRWIDEGNAARPTEAQTWARLAKITEEAGEVVAAYIGATGQNPRKGITHTMHDVEEELLDVAITALAALEHVRGHDRRAIELMTEKVRRTMQRARIDTGA
;
A
#
# COMPACT_ATOMS: atom_id res chain seq x y z
N MET A 1 12.36 6.97 -20.35
CA MET A 1 11.07 6.29 -20.08
C MET A 1 10.03 7.34 -19.77
N THR A 2 8.84 7.25 -20.35
CA THR A 2 7.71 8.12 -20.02
C THR A 2 7.15 7.73 -18.64
N VAL A 3 6.77 8.71 -17.82
CA VAL A 3 6.12 8.46 -16.53
C VAL A 3 4.73 7.88 -16.79
N PRO A 4 4.33 6.77 -16.14
CA PRO A 4 3.01 6.19 -16.32
C PRO A 4 1.90 7.14 -15.82
N THR A 5 0.80 7.15 -16.54
CA THR A 5 -0.44 7.83 -16.17
C THR A 5 -1.09 7.16 -14.96
N ALA A 6 -2.00 7.88 -14.28
CA ALA A 6 -2.78 7.32 -13.17
C ALA A 6 -3.59 6.07 -13.56
N SER A 7 -4.06 6.01 -14.81
CA SER A 7 -4.77 4.85 -15.35
C SER A 7 -3.83 3.66 -15.52
N GLU A 8 -2.62 3.87 -16.05
CA GLU A 8 -1.61 2.80 -16.19
C GLU A 8 -1.16 2.28 -14.81
N ILE A 9 -0.97 3.16 -13.82
CA ILE A 9 -0.66 2.73 -12.46
C ILE A 9 -1.81 1.90 -11.87
N SER A 10 -3.07 2.30 -12.09
CA SER A 10 -4.22 1.52 -11.61
C SER A 10 -4.30 0.15 -12.29
N GLU A 11 -3.94 0.05 -13.57
CA GLU A 11 -3.82 -1.23 -14.27
C GLU A 11 -2.73 -2.11 -13.65
N TYR A 12 -1.56 -1.54 -13.31
CA TYR A 12 -0.48 -2.27 -12.65
C TYR A 12 -0.89 -2.79 -11.27
N ILE A 13 -1.55 -1.97 -10.45
CA ILE A 13 -2.04 -2.39 -9.13
C ILE A 13 -3.11 -3.48 -9.26
N SER A 14 -4.05 -3.33 -10.19
CA SER A 14 -5.06 -4.37 -10.49
C SER A 14 -4.38 -5.67 -10.96
N THR A 15 -3.36 -5.60 -11.80
CA THR A 15 -2.62 -6.77 -12.29
C THR A 15 -1.90 -7.48 -11.14
N LEU A 16 -1.17 -6.73 -10.31
CA LEU A 16 -0.54 -7.25 -9.09
C LEU A 16 -1.57 -7.90 -8.17
N SER A 17 -2.71 -7.25 -7.99
CA SER A 17 -3.79 -7.75 -7.16
C SER A 17 -4.37 -9.07 -7.71
N ARG A 18 -4.63 -9.17 -9.01
CA ARG A 18 -5.09 -10.42 -9.63
C ARG A 18 -4.08 -11.57 -9.45
N TRP A 19 -2.80 -11.30 -9.65
CA TRP A 19 -1.74 -12.29 -9.46
C TRP A 19 -1.72 -12.86 -8.02
N ILE A 20 -1.95 -12.02 -7.01
CA ILE A 20 -2.06 -12.47 -5.61
C ILE A 20 -3.30 -13.36 -5.39
N ASP A 21 -4.45 -13.01 -5.98
CA ASP A 21 -5.68 -13.81 -5.87
C ASP A 21 -5.54 -15.16 -6.57
N GLU A 22 -4.92 -15.18 -7.75
CA GLU A 22 -4.62 -16.41 -8.49
C GLU A 22 -3.76 -17.37 -7.68
N GLY A 23 -2.72 -16.86 -7.01
CA GLY A 23 -1.88 -17.64 -6.10
C GLY A 23 -2.64 -18.19 -4.87
N ASN A 24 -3.82 -17.65 -4.56
CA ASN A 24 -4.66 -18.03 -3.42
C ASN A 24 -6.02 -18.61 -3.82
N ALA A 25 -6.22 -18.96 -5.10
CA ALA A 25 -7.53 -19.33 -5.65
C ALA A 25 -8.17 -20.57 -4.98
N ALA A 26 -7.38 -21.45 -4.36
CA ALA A 26 -7.88 -22.60 -3.61
C ALA A 26 -8.51 -22.25 -2.24
N ARG A 27 -8.30 -21.03 -1.75
CA ARG A 27 -8.83 -20.57 -0.45
C ARG A 27 -10.28 -20.05 -0.62
N PRO A 28 -11.14 -20.20 0.39
CA PRO A 28 -12.44 -19.53 0.41
C PRO A 28 -12.27 -18.01 0.27
N THR A 29 -13.23 -17.34 -0.38
CA THR A 29 -13.19 -15.89 -0.63
C THR A 29 -12.96 -15.08 0.65
N GLU A 30 -13.67 -15.42 1.73
CA GLU A 30 -13.49 -14.75 3.03
C GLU A 30 -12.05 -14.85 3.55
N ALA A 31 -11.41 -16.01 3.41
CA ALA A 31 -10.03 -16.21 3.82
C ALA A 31 -9.04 -15.41 2.95
N GLN A 32 -9.31 -15.27 1.64
CA GLN A 32 -8.51 -14.41 0.76
C GLN A 32 -8.65 -12.94 1.18
N THR A 33 -9.88 -12.46 1.37
CA THR A 33 -10.12 -11.09 1.82
C THR A 33 -9.48 -10.82 3.17
N TRP A 34 -9.57 -11.74 4.14
CA TRP A 34 -8.89 -11.61 5.41
C TRP A 34 -7.37 -11.53 5.25
N ALA A 35 -6.78 -12.37 4.41
CA ALA A 35 -5.34 -12.31 4.13
C ALA A 35 -4.91 -10.96 3.53
N ARG A 36 -5.70 -10.38 2.61
CA ARG A 36 -5.43 -9.05 2.04
C ARG A 36 -5.40 -7.96 3.10
N LEU A 37 -6.40 -7.96 3.98
CA LEU A 37 -6.52 -6.94 5.02
C LEU A 37 -5.47 -7.13 6.12
N ALA A 38 -5.15 -8.39 6.48
CA ALA A 38 -4.14 -8.70 7.47
C ALA A 38 -2.74 -8.29 7.02
N LYS A 39 -2.40 -8.44 5.72
CA LYS A 39 -1.10 -8.03 5.17
C LYS A 39 -0.82 -6.54 5.37
N ILE A 40 -1.85 -5.68 5.39
CA ILE A 40 -1.68 -4.24 5.70
C ILE A 40 -1.09 -4.04 7.11
N THR A 41 -1.51 -4.85 8.08
CA THR A 41 -0.98 -4.77 9.46
C THR A 41 0.45 -5.29 9.54
N GLU A 42 0.77 -6.31 8.75
CA GLU A 42 2.12 -6.84 8.61
C GLU A 42 3.08 -5.76 8.08
N GLU A 43 2.77 -5.12 6.94
CA GLU A 43 3.63 -4.06 6.37
C GLU A 43 3.76 -2.86 7.32
N ALA A 44 2.68 -2.50 8.02
CA ALA A 44 2.74 -1.44 9.03
C ALA A 44 3.69 -1.80 10.19
N GLY A 45 3.81 -3.09 10.53
CA GLY A 45 4.80 -3.59 11.47
C GLY A 45 6.23 -3.53 10.91
N GLU A 46 6.40 -3.77 9.61
CA GLU A 46 7.69 -3.68 8.92
C GLU A 46 8.22 -2.24 8.89
N VAL A 47 7.36 -1.23 8.67
CA VAL A 47 7.72 0.20 8.85
C VAL A 47 8.33 0.48 10.23
N VAL A 48 7.69 -0.06 11.29
CA VAL A 48 8.18 0.11 12.67
C VAL A 48 9.51 -0.61 12.86
N ALA A 49 9.65 -1.83 12.33
CA ALA A 49 10.88 -2.60 12.40
C ALA A 49 12.04 -1.91 11.68
N ALA A 50 11.80 -1.38 10.48
CA ALA A 50 12.77 -0.60 9.72
C ALA A 50 13.18 0.66 10.49
N TYR A 51 12.24 1.40 11.08
CA TYR A 51 12.57 2.60 11.86
C TYR A 51 13.39 2.29 13.12
N ILE A 52 13.04 1.21 13.84
CA ILE A 52 13.84 0.71 14.97
C ILE A 52 15.26 0.35 14.51
N GLY A 53 15.38 -0.30 13.35
CA GLY A 53 16.64 -0.66 12.73
C GLY A 53 17.46 0.55 12.29
N ALA A 54 16.82 1.59 11.75
CA ALA A 54 17.46 2.80 11.26
C ALA A 54 17.96 3.71 12.39
N THR A 55 17.23 3.73 13.50
CA THR A 55 17.58 4.55 14.67
C THR A 55 18.43 3.81 15.70
N GLY A 56 18.61 2.49 15.54
CA GLY A 56 19.35 1.66 16.49
C GLY A 56 18.68 1.51 17.86
N GLN A 57 17.36 1.70 17.95
CA GLN A 57 16.60 1.66 19.21
C GLN A 57 16.67 0.30 19.93
N ASN A 58 16.98 -0.78 19.21
CA ASN A 58 17.25 -2.09 19.80
C ASN A 58 18.76 -2.27 20.03
N PRO A 59 19.29 -2.05 21.26
CA PRO A 59 20.72 -2.08 21.52
C PRO A 59 21.36 -3.46 21.27
N ARG A 60 20.56 -4.54 21.24
CA ARG A 60 21.05 -5.90 20.91
C ARG A 60 21.36 -6.10 19.43
N LYS A 61 20.81 -5.26 18.55
CA LYS A 61 20.97 -5.37 17.09
C LYS A 61 21.80 -4.25 16.48
N GLY A 62 21.98 -3.12 17.17
CA GLY A 62 22.62 -1.94 16.60
C GLY A 62 21.80 -1.31 15.48
N ILE A 63 22.46 -0.57 14.60
CA ILE A 63 21.83 0.01 13.40
C ILE A 63 21.87 -1.06 12.29
N THR A 64 20.70 -1.45 11.79
CA THR A 64 20.56 -2.51 10.77
C THR A 64 19.87 -2.05 9.50
N HIS A 65 19.25 -0.88 9.52
CA HIS A 65 18.55 -0.28 8.39
C HIS A 65 18.95 1.19 8.25
N THR A 66 18.40 1.84 7.26
CA THR A 66 18.51 3.26 6.95
C THR A 66 17.11 3.87 6.90
N MET A 67 17.04 5.21 6.85
CA MET A 67 15.75 5.87 6.62
C MET A 67 15.16 5.58 5.22
N HIS A 68 15.99 5.18 4.25
CA HIS A 68 15.50 4.75 2.94
C HIS A 68 14.67 3.47 3.07
N ASP A 69 15.08 2.52 3.89
CA ASP A 69 14.29 1.31 4.14
C ASP A 69 12.92 1.68 4.74
N VAL A 70 12.86 2.68 5.63
CA VAL A 70 11.58 3.18 6.16
C VAL A 70 10.68 3.76 5.07
N GLU A 71 11.26 4.48 4.09
CA GLU A 71 10.51 5.01 2.95
C GLU A 71 9.94 3.90 2.07
N GLU A 72 10.72 2.86 1.78
CA GLU A 72 10.26 1.69 1.02
C GLU A 72 9.13 0.97 1.75
N GLU A 73 9.25 0.71 3.05
CA GLU A 73 8.18 0.06 3.84
C GLU A 73 6.88 0.90 3.87
N LEU A 74 6.99 2.23 3.87
CA LEU A 74 5.81 3.11 3.78
C LEU A 74 5.12 2.98 2.41
N LEU A 75 5.90 2.80 1.34
CA LEU A 75 5.38 2.53 0.00
C LEU A 75 4.74 1.14 -0.08
N ASP A 76 5.32 0.14 0.58
CA ASP A 76 4.75 -1.21 0.65
C ASP A 76 3.40 -1.23 1.37
N VAL A 77 3.26 -0.48 2.46
CA VAL A 77 1.95 -0.26 3.10
C VAL A 77 0.94 0.35 2.10
N ALA A 78 1.34 1.38 1.36
CA ALA A 78 0.46 2.06 0.42
C ALA A 78 0.04 1.14 -0.74
N ILE A 79 0.98 0.43 -1.35
CA ILE A 79 0.72 -0.51 -2.44
C ILE A 79 -0.15 -1.67 -1.96
N THR A 80 0.13 -2.22 -0.77
CA THR A 80 -0.66 -3.31 -0.17
C THR A 80 -2.10 -2.89 0.08
N ALA A 81 -2.32 -1.69 0.61
CA ALA A 81 -3.66 -1.15 0.82
C ALA A 81 -4.42 -0.93 -0.51
N LEU A 82 -3.75 -0.41 -1.54
CA LEU A 82 -4.36 -0.20 -2.86
C LEU A 82 -4.64 -1.53 -3.59
N ALA A 83 -3.77 -2.53 -3.48
CA ALA A 83 -4.00 -3.86 -4.02
C ALA A 83 -5.18 -4.56 -3.31
N ALA A 84 -5.29 -4.42 -1.98
CA ALA A 84 -6.44 -4.89 -1.22
C ALA A 84 -7.74 -4.18 -1.64
N LEU A 85 -7.68 -2.86 -1.93
CA LEU A 85 -8.80 -2.11 -2.48
C LEU A 85 -9.27 -2.69 -3.83
N GLU A 86 -8.36 -2.99 -4.75
CA GLU A 86 -8.72 -3.64 -6.03
C GLU A 86 -9.39 -5.01 -5.79
N HIS A 87 -8.85 -5.84 -4.89
CA HIS A 87 -9.44 -7.14 -4.56
C HIS A 87 -10.91 -7.02 -4.11
N VAL A 88 -11.20 -6.15 -3.13
CA VAL A 88 -12.58 -5.99 -2.63
C VAL A 88 -13.52 -5.35 -3.63
N ARG A 89 -12.99 -4.73 -4.68
CA ARG A 89 -13.75 -4.11 -5.77
C ARG A 89 -13.88 -4.99 -7.02
N GLY A 90 -13.30 -6.17 -7.01
CA GLY A 90 -13.30 -7.06 -8.18
C GLY A 90 -12.38 -6.59 -9.31
N HIS A 91 -11.28 -5.91 -8.96
CA HIS A 91 -10.22 -5.48 -9.87
C HIS A 91 -10.73 -4.55 -10.98
N ASP A 92 -11.41 -3.48 -10.57
CA ASP A 92 -12.03 -2.49 -11.47
C ASP A 92 -11.06 -1.42 -11.98
N ARG A 93 -9.78 -1.47 -11.57
CA ARG A 93 -8.66 -0.63 -12.04
C ARG A 93 -8.86 0.86 -11.72
N ARG A 94 -9.41 1.15 -10.55
CA ARG A 94 -9.72 2.52 -10.10
C ARG A 94 -8.95 2.94 -8.87
N ALA A 95 -7.96 2.16 -8.42
CA ALA A 95 -7.18 2.43 -7.21
C ALA A 95 -6.68 3.88 -7.11
N ILE A 96 -5.98 4.39 -8.13
CA ILE A 96 -5.42 5.76 -8.10
C ILE A 96 -6.49 6.83 -8.25
N GLU A 97 -7.53 6.59 -9.03
CA GLU A 97 -8.68 7.50 -9.15
C GLU A 97 -9.36 7.68 -7.78
N LEU A 98 -9.70 6.58 -7.10
CA LEU A 98 -10.35 6.59 -5.79
C LEU A 98 -9.45 7.20 -4.71
N MET A 99 -8.15 6.92 -4.76
CA MET A 99 -7.18 7.55 -3.87
C MET A 99 -7.13 9.07 -4.10
N THR A 100 -7.09 9.52 -5.36
CA THR A 100 -7.11 10.94 -5.72
C THR A 100 -8.37 11.63 -5.20
N GLU A 101 -9.54 11.02 -5.37
CA GLU A 101 -10.79 11.53 -4.79
C GLU A 101 -10.73 11.59 -3.26
N LYS A 102 -10.21 10.55 -2.60
CA LYS A 102 -10.08 10.50 -1.14
C LYS A 102 -9.15 11.58 -0.62
N VAL A 103 -8.04 11.84 -1.29
CA VAL A 103 -7.11 12.94 -0.98
C VAL A 103 -7.85 14.26 -1.12
N ARG A 104 -8.50 14.56 -2.26
CA ARG A 104 -9.27 15.80 -2.45
C ARG A 104 -10.32 16.03 -1.36
N ARG A 105 -11.13 15.02 -1.05
CA ARG A 105 -12.12 15.08 0.06
C ARG A 105 -11.45 15.33 1.41
N THR A 106 -10.24 14.82 1.63
CA THR A 106 -9.50 15.02 2.88
C THR A 106 -8.93 16.43 2.98
N MET A 107 -8.40 16.98 1.89
CA MET A 107 -7.89 18.35 1.84
C MET A 107 -9.00 19.38 2.06
N GLN A 108 -10.16 19.19 1.43
CA GLN A 108 -11.35 20.01 1.66
C GLN A 108 -11.78 20.01 3.13
N ARG A 109 -11.83 18.82 3.77
CA ARG A 109 -12.14 18.71 5.21
C ARG A 109 -11.10 19.39 6.10
N ALA A 110 -9.83 19.30 5.72
CA ALA A 110 -8.72 19.96 6.42
C ALA A 110 -8.64 21.47 6.16
N ARG A 111 -9.45 22.02 5.23
CA ARG A 111 -9.41 23.43 4.79
C ARG A 111 -8.02 23.86 4.28
N ILE A 112 -7.30 22.93 3.65
CA ILE A 112 -6.03 23.21 3.00
C ILE A 112 -6.33 23.54 1.55
N ASP A 113 -6.12 24.80 1.17
CA ASP A 113 -6.24 25.23 -0.22
C ASP A 113 -4.99 24.78 -0.98
N THR A 114 -5.18 24.04 -2.07
CA THR A 114 -4.07 23.56 -2.89
C THR A 114 -3.58 24.58 -3.91
N GLY A 115 -4.30 25.69 -4.10
CA GLY A 115 -3.93 26.72 -5.09
C GLY A 115 -3.73 26.16 -6.51
N ALA A 116 -4.31 25.00 -6.81
CA ALA A 116 -4.16 24.25 -8.05
C ALA A 116 -5.40 24.37 -8.91
#